data_AF-A0A535Y7J8-F1
#
_entry.id   AF-A0A535Y7J8-F1
#
_cell.length_a   1.000
_cell.length_b   1.000
_cell.length_c   1.000
_cell.angle_alpha   90.00
_cell.angle_beta   90.00
_cell.angle_gamma   90.00
#
_symmetry.space_group_name_H-M   'P 1'
#
loop_
_entity.id
_entity.type
_entity.pdbx_description
1 polymer ?
#
loop_
_entity_poly.entity_id
_entity_poly.type
_entity_poly.pdbx_seq_one_letter_code
_entity_poly.pdbx_strand_id
1 'polypeptide(L)'
;MTIAYSVPGLNFPFFAVMLDGAAAAAAERGDVSILTLDGQDADAVQLAGCENALARGISGMVISPRTVDGLAGCFSAAQAAGVPVVTVDRRAAP
;
A
#
# COMPACT_ATOMS: atom_id res chain seq x y z
N MET A 1 -6.80 -12.03 7.72
CA MET A 1 -5.53 -11.26 7.59
C MET A 1 -5.81 -9.96 6.84
N THR A 2 -5.24 -8.83 7.27
CA THR A 2 -5.43 -7.54 6.59
C THR A 2 -4.16 -7.14 5.87
N ILE A 3 -4.25 -6.88 4.57
CA ILE A 3 -3.15 -6.38 3.75
C ILE A 3 -3.49 -4.95 3.33
N ALA A 4 -2.61 -4.00 3.61
CA ALA A 4 -2.76 -2.65 3.08
C ALA A 4 -2.32 -2.60 1.62
N TYR A 5 -3.08 -1.91 0.77
CA TYR A 5 -2.69 -1.63 -0.61
C TYR A 5 -2.73 -0.12 -0.83
N SER A 6 -1.54 0.48 -0.93
CA SER A 6 -1.36 1.89 -1.24
C SER A 6 -1.06 2.13 -2.71
N VAL A 7 -1.76 3.11 -3.29
CA VAL A 7 -1.55 3.60 -4.67
C VAL A 7 -1.26 5.11 -4.65
N PRO A 8 -0.61 5.66 -5.69
CA PRO A 8 -0.29 7.08 -5.76
C PRO A 8 -1.52 8.00 -5.70
N GLY A 9 -2.62 7.60 -6.32
CA GLY A 9 -3.83 8.42 -6.40
C GLY A 9 -4.99 7.73 -7.09
N LEU A 10 -6.21 7.84 -6.57
CA LEU A 10 -7.42 7.31 -7.25
C LEU A 10 -7.91 8.19 -8.41
N ASN A 11 -7.30 9.36 -8.61
CA ASN A 11 -7.49 10.19 -9.80
C ASN A 11 -7.00 9.54 -11.10
N PHE A 12 -6.14 8.50 -11.01
CA PHE A 12 -5.73 7.71 -12.16
C PHE A 12 -6.57 6.42 -12.24
N PRO A 13 -7.39 6.22 -13.29
CA PRO A 13 -8.28 5.05 -13.39
C PRO A 13 -7.57 3.69 -13.32
N PHE A 14 -6.31 3.65 -13.74
CA PHE A 14 -5.47 2.45 -13.63
C PHE A 14 -5.40 1.91 -12.19
N PHE A 15 -5.23 2.78 -11.20
CA PHE A 15 -5.10 2.36 -9.80
C PHE A 15 -6.43 1.89 -9.20
N ALA A 16 -7.56 2.44 -9.65
CA ALA A 16 -8.88 1.94 -9.27
C ALA A 16 -9.05 0.48 -9.75
N VAL A 17 -8.70 0.19 -11.00
CA VAL A 17 -8.77 -1.19 -11.55
C VAL A 17 -7.84 -2.14 -10.80
N MET A 18 -6.64 -1.70 -10.41
CA MET A 18 -5.73 -2.53 -9.61
C MET A 18 -6.30 -2.88 -8.24
N LEU A 19 -6.95 -1.93 -7.57
CA LEU A 19 -7.55 -2.14 -6.25
C LEU A 19 -8.79 -3.04 -6.34
N ASP A 20 -9.62 -2.86 -7.36
CA ASP A 20 -10.76 -3.74 -7.62
C ASP A 20 -10.30 -5.18 -7.87
N GLY A 21 -9.24 -5.37 -8.66
CA GLY A 21 -8.65 -6.68 -8.90
C GLY A 21 -8.10 -7.32 -7.62
N ALA A 22 -7.44 -6.54 -6.76
CA ALA A 22 -6.95 -7.03 -5.48
C ALA A 22 -8.10 -7.40 -4.52
N ALA A 23 -9.17 -6.60 -4.50
CA ALA A 23 -10.36 -6.89 -3.69
C ALA A 23 -11.07 -8.17 -4.16
N ALA A 24 -11.20 -8.37 -5.48
CA ALA A 24 -11.75 -9.61 -6.05
C ALA A 24 -10.91 -10.83 -5.67
N ALA A 25 -9.58 -10.77 -5.82
CA ALA A 25 -8.69 -11.86 -5.43
C ALA A 25 -8.73 -12.16 -3.92
N ALA A 26 -8.86 -11.13 -3.08
CA ALA A 26 -9.03 -11.30 -1.64
C ALA A 26 -10.36 -11.97 -1.28
N ALA A 27 -11.45 -11.62 -1.98
CA ALA A 27 -12.75 -12.25 -1.81
C ALA A 27 -12.75 -13.73 -2.21
N GLU A 28 -12.06 -14.10 -3.29
CA GLU A 28 -11.89 -15.51 -3.70
C GLU A 28 -11.15 -16.34 -2.65
N ARG A 29 -10.17 -15.73 -1.97
CA ARG A 29 -9.43 -16.40 -0.89
C ARG A 29 -10.23 -16.53 0.41
N GLY A 30 -11.06 -15.55 0.74
CA GLY A 30 -11.94 -15.55 1.92
C GLY A 30 -11.26 -15.32 3.28
N ASP A 31 -9.93 -15.41 3.36
CA ASP A 31 -9.14 -15.17 4.58
C ASP A 31 -8.35 -13.84 4.58
N VAL A 32 -8.44 -13.09 3.47
CA VAL A 32 -7.73 -11.81 3.26
C VAL A 32 -8.71 -10.66 3.12
N SER A 33 -8.40 -9.53 3.75
CA SER A 33 -9.07 -8.25 3.55
C SER A 33 -8.07 -7.21 3.05
N ILE A 34 -8.47 -6.42 2.05
CA ILE A 34 -7.66 -5.33 1.50
C ILE A 34 -8.05 -4.01 2.18
N LEU A 35 -7.07 -3.36 2.81
CA LEU A 35 -7.18 -1.98 3.27
C LEU A 35 -6.64 -1.07 2.18
N THR A 36 -7.54 -0.43 1.44
CA THR A 36 -7.17 0.52 0.38
C THR A 36 -6.65 1.83 0.98
N LEU A 37 -5.52 2.32 0.45
CA LEU A 37 -4.92 3.60 0.81
C LEU A 37 -4.70 4.46 -0.44
N ASP A 38 -5.40 5.59 -0.51
CA ASP A 38 -5.27 6.56 -1.59
C ASP A 38 -4.21 7.61 -1.24
N GLY A 39 -3.14 7.68 -2.03
CA GLY A 39 -2.07 8.67 -1.88
C GLY A 39 -2.46 10.08 -2.33
N GLN A 40 -3.61 10.27 -2.99
CA GLN A 40 -4.12 11.57 -3.43
C GLN A 40 -3.10 12.41 -4.22
N ASP A 41 -2.24 11.73 -5.00
CA ASP A 41 -1.13 12.31 -5.75
C ASP A 41 -0.14 13.14 -4.90
N ALA A 42 -0.03 12.82 -3.60
CA ALA A 42 0.82 13.51 -2.64
C ALA A 42 1.62 12.55 -1.73
N ASP A 43 2.95 12.61 -1.80
CA ASP A 43 3.86 11.72 -1.07
C ASP A 43 3.59 11.73 0.44
N ALA A 44 3.31 12.90 1.03
CA ALA A 44 3.03 13.03 2.45
C ALA A 44 1.74 12.30 2.88
N VAL A 45 0.70 12.32 2.03
CA VAL A 45 -0.55 11.61 2.28
C VAL A 45 -0.33 10.10 2.17
N GLN A 46 0.44 9.67 1.16
CA GLN A 46 0.78 8.26 0.97
C GLN A 46 1.60 7.70 2.15
N LEU A 47 2.61 8.46 2.61
CA LEU A 47 3.42 8.11 3.77
C LEU A 47 2.58 8.02 5.05
N ALA A 48 1.75 9.02 5.34
CA ALA A 48 0.87 9.03 6.50
C ALA A 48 -0.13 7.84 6.47
N GLY A 49 -0.63 7.49 5.27
CA GLY A 49 -1.49 6.31 5.09
C GLY A 49 -0.76 5.01 5.46
N CYS A 50 0.50 4.88 5.04
CA CYS A 50 1.34 3.73 5.40
C CYS A 50 1.56 3.61 6.92
N GLU A 51 1.98 4.70 7.57
CA GLU A 51 2.22 4.72 9.02
C GLU A 51 0.95 4.38 9.81
N ASN A 52 -0.19 4.93 9.40
CA ASN A 52 -1.48 4.62 10.00
C ASN A 52 -1.88 3.15 9.82
N ALA A 53 -1.60 2.56 8.65
CA ALA A 53 -1.90 1.16 8.41
C ALA A 53 -1.00 0.23 9.25
N LEU A 54 0.30 0.54 9.37
CA LEU A 54 1.22 -0.16 10.26
C LEU A 54 0.75 -0.09 11.72
N ALA A 55 0.34 1.09 12.20
CA ALA A 55 -0.20 1.28 13.55
C ALA A 55 -1.49 0.47 13.81
N ARG A 56 -2.26 0.14 12.76
CA ARG A 56 -3.45 -0.72 12.83
C ARG A 56 -3.14 -2.22 12.86
N GLY A 57 -1.86 -2.61 12.81
CA GLY A 57 -1.45 -4.02 12.89
C GLY A 57 -1.80 -4.83 11.64
N ILE A 58 -1.64 -4.24 10.46
CA ILE A 58 -1.73 -4.99 9.20
C ILE A 58 -0.69 -6.12 9.15
N SER A 59 -0.99 -7.18 8.41
CA SER A 59 -0.11 -8.33 8.27
C SER A 59 0.85 -8.24 7.08
N GLY A 60 0.64 -7.27 6.19
CA GLY A 60 1.46 -7.04 5.01
C GLY A 60 1.04 -5.78 4.26
N MET A 61 1.92 -5.27 3.40
CA MET A 61 1.65 -4.09 2.58
C MET A 61 2.05 -4.30 1.13
N VAL A 62 1.18 -3.87 0.22
CA VAL A 62 1.46 -3.70 -1.21
C VAL A 62 1.48 -2.20 -1.50
N ILE A 63 2.48 -1.73 -2.25
CA ILE A 63 2.63 -0.31 -2.52
C ILE A 63 3.02 -0.05 -3.98
N SER A 64 2.25 0.80 -4.67
CA SER A 64 2.73 1.51 -5.85
C SER A 64 3.19 2.90 -5.41
N PRO A 65 4.51 3.15 -5.33
CA PRO A 65 5.03 4.41 -4.82
C PRO A 65 4.73 5.58 -5.76
N ARG A 66 4.31 6.74 -5.24
CA ARG A 66 4.21 7.95 -6.08
C ARG A 66 5.60 8.36 -6.57
N THR A 67 6.56 8.48 -5.66
CA THR A 67 7.97 8.73 -5.94
C THR A 67 8.84 7.69 -5.26
N VAL A 68 10.04 7.45 -5.81
CA VAL A 68 10.99 6.46 -5.30
C VAL A 68 11.46 6.82 -3.87
N ASP A 69 11.75 8.09 -3.64
CA ASP A 69 12.36 8.57 -2.39
C ASP A 69 11.32 8.87 -1.30
N GLY A 70 10.10 9.24 -1.67
CA GLY A 70 9.07 9.72 -0.75
C GLY A 70 8.57 8.68 0.26
N LEU A 71 8.90 7.39 0.05
CA LEU A 71 8.40 6.29 0.87
C LEU A 71 9.49 5.51 1.62
N ALA A 72 10.74 5.98 1.62
CA ALA A 72 11.81 5.39 2.43
C ALA A 72 11.42 5.26 3.92
N GLY A 73 10.71 6.26 4.45
CA GLY A 73 10.17 6.24 5.82
C GLY A 73 9.16 5.11 6.05
N CYS A 74 8.27 4.87 5.07
CA CYS A 74 7.29 3.78 5.12
C CYS A 74 7.98 2.40 5.15
N PHE A 75 8.99 2.17 4.29
CA PHE A 75 9.74 0.92 4.28
C PHE A 75 10.50 0.68 5.58
N SER A 76 11.14 1.73 6.11
CA SER A 76 11.84 1.67 7.39
C SER A 76 10.89 1.33 8.54
N ALA A 77 9.71 1.96 8.59
CA ALA A 77 8.69 1.69 9.60
C ALA A 77 8.13 0.26 9.48
N ALA A 78 7.86 -0.21 8.26
CA ALA A 78 7.37 -1.57 8.03
C ALA A 78 8.43 -2.63 8.43
N GLN A 79 9.70 -2.39 8.11
CA GLN A 79 10.81 -3.25 8.52
C GLN A 79 10.92 -3.32 10.05
N ALA A 80 10.86 -2.17 10.73
CA ALA A 80 10.87 -2.12 12.20
C ALA A 80 9.68 -2.85 12.84
N ALA A 81 8.52 -2.82 12.18
CA ALA A 81 7.32 -3.54 12.61
C ALA A 81 7.32 -5.03 12.22
N GLY A 82 8.32 -5.52 11.47
CA GLY A 82 8.37 -6.88 10.94
C GLY A 82 7.28 -7.18 9.91
N VAL A 83 6.72 -6.15 9.27
CA VAL A 83 5.65 -6.27 8.28
C VAL A 83 6.26 -6.39 6.88
N PRO A 84 5.96 -7.45 6.11
CA PRO A 84 6.47 -7.59 4.75
C PRO A 84 5.84 -6.56 3.81
N VAL A 85 6.67 -5.97 2.94
CA VAL A 85 6.26 -4.99 1.93
C VAL A 85 6.61 -5.46 0.53
N VAL A 86 5.66 -5.31 -0.40
CA VAL A 86 5.84 -5.61 -1.84
C VAL A 86 5.57 -4.37 -2.66
N THR A 87 6.49 -4.00 -3.54
CA THR A 87 6.30 -2.92 -4.50
C THR A 87 5.70 -3.43 -5.81
N VAL A 88 4.75 -2.71 -6.40
CA VAL A 88 4.10 -3.05 -7.68
C VAL A 88 4.00 -1.82 -8.56
N ASP A 89 3.93 -2.01 -9.89
CA ASP A 89 3.86 -0.96 -10.92
C ASP A 89 5.14 -0.11 -11.02
N ARG A 90 5.57 0.50 -9.92
CA ARG A 90 6.77 1.32 -9.82
C ARG A 90 7.78 0.68 -8.88
N ARG A 91 9.06 0.79 -9.25
CA ARG A 91 10.15 0.41 -8.36
C ARG A 91 10.31 1.48 -7.28
N ALA A 92 10.41 1.05 -6.03
CA ALA A 92 11.08 1.83 -5.01
C ALA A 92 12.53 1.32 -4.88
N ALA A 93 13.48 2.22 -4.66
CA ALA A 93 14.84 1.83 -4.35
C ALA A 93 14.89 1.30 -2.91
N PRO A 94 15.71 0.27 -2.63
CA PRO A 94 15.88 -0.26 -1.28
C PRO A 94 16.48 0.76 -0.31
#